data_AF-A0AA51B987-F1
#
_entry.id   AF-A0AA51B987-F1
#
_cell.length_a   1.000
_cell.length_b   1.000
_cell.length_c   1.000
_cell.angle_alpha   90.00
_cell.angle_beta   90.00
_cell.angle_gamma   90.00
#
_symmetry.space_group_name_H-M   'P 1'
#
loop_
_entity.id
_entity.type
_entity.pdbx_description
1 polymer ?
#
loop_
_entity_poly.entity_id
_entity_poly.type
_entity_poly.pdbx_seq_one_letter_code
_entity_poly.pdbx_strand_id
1 'polypeptide(L)' 'PIKCNTNIRLQHVSTKKNLHSHYFSSPLSGNQEVSCYGDENGEGDTGDNWTVVCNNDYWRRDTPIKFRHV' A
#
# COMPACT_ATOMS: atom_id res chain seq x y z
N PRO A 1 -6.95 1.64 15.51
CA PRO A 1 -7.50 0.68 14.50
C PRO A 1 -7.61 1.40 13.16
N ILE A 2 -7.29 0.75 12.04
CA ILE A 2 -7.36 1.37 10.71
C ILE A 2 -8.77 1.22 10.17
N LYS A 3 -9.43 2.32 9.80
CA LYS A 3 -10.79 2.31 9.26
C LYS A 3 -10.76 1.79 7.81
N CYS A 4 -11.76 1.01 7.41
CA CYS A 4 -11.85 0.60 6.01
C CYS A 4 -12.10 1.81 5.09
N ASN A 5 -11.57 1.73 3.88
CA ASN A 5 -11.59 2.77 2.83
C ASN A 5 -10.80 4.04 3.17
N THR A 6 -9.87 4.00 4.13
CA THR A 6 -8.93 5.09 4.37
C THR A 6 -7.60 4.88 3.68
N ASN A 7 -6.90 5.99 3.39
CA ASN A 7 -5.58 5.96 2.80
C ASN A 7 -4.52 5.75 3.89
N ILE A 8 -3.57 4.86 3.62
CA ILE A 8 -2.42 4.56 4.47
C ILE A 8 -1.14 4.53 3.65
N ARG A 9 0.00 4.57 4.34
CA ARG A 9 1.32 4.24 3.79
C ARG A 9 1.89 3.04 4.55
N LEU A 10 2.56 2.16 3.83
CA LEU A 10 3.19 0.96 4.39
C LEU A 10 4.70 1.12 4.32
N GLN A 11 5.32 1.44 5.45
CA GLN A 11 6.76 1.63 5.56
C GLN A 11 7.47 0.37 6.07
N HIS A 12 8.52 -0.04 5.38
CA HIS A 12 9.40 -1.10 5.83
C HIS A 12 10.29 -0.60 6.99
N VAL A 13 10.19 -1.26 8.14
CA VAL A 13 10.76 -0.77 9.41
C VAL A 13 12.27 -0.59 9.37
N SER A 14 13.00 -1.50 8.71
CA SER A 14 14.46 -1.51 8.69
C SER A 14 15.07 -0.52 7.70
N THR A 15 14.47 -0.38 6.50
CA THR A 15 15.02 0.46 5.43
C THR A 15 14.32 1.81 5.29
N LYS A 16 13.23 2.03 6.03
CA LYS A 16 12.35 3.21 5.95
C LYS A 16 11.68 3.47 4.60
N LYS A 17 11.87 2.58 3.62
CA LYS A 17 11.22 2.62 2.31
C LYS A 17 9.73 2.28 2.39
N ASN A 18 8.93 2.91 1.54
CA ASN A 18 7.50 2.68 1.41
C ASN A 18 7.20 1.61 0.34
N LEU A 19 6.13 0.85 0.54
CA LEU A 19 5.51 0.08 -0.53
C LEU A 19 4.91 1.07 -1.54
N HIS A 20 5.35 0.97 -2.79
CA HIS A 20 5.06 1.96 -3.82
C HIS A 20 4.54 1.29 -5.08
N SER A 21 3.45 1.79 -5.64
CA SER A 21 2.86 1.29 -6.89
C SER A 21 3.33 2.08 -8.10
N HIS A 22 3.48 1.38 -9.22
CA HIS A 22 3.77 1.97 -10.51
C HIS A 22 2.54 1.94 -11.43
N TYR A 23 2.49 2.85 -12.40
CA TYR A 23 1.44 2.85 -13.43
C TYR A 23 1.62 1.76 -14.50
N PHE A 24 2.35 0.69 -14.18
CA PHE A 24 2.60 -0.44 -15.05
C PHE A 24 1.87 -1.67 -14.54
N SER A 25 1.19 -2.38 -15.45
CA SER A 25 0.53 -3.63 -15.14
C SER A 25 1.54 -4.78 -15.19
N SER A 26 1.56 -5.57 -14.11
CA SER A 26 2.28 -6.82 -14.01
C SER A 26 1.78 -7.81 -15.08
N PRO A 27 2.67 -8.37 -15.92
CA PRO A 27 2.28 -9.31 -16.97
C PRO A 27 1.76 -10.65 -16.42
N LEU A 28 2.04 -10.97 -15.16
CA LEU A 28 1.63 -12.23 -14.53
C LEU A 28 0.28 -12.15 -13.81
N SER A 29 0.02 -11.03 -13.15
CA SER A 29 -1.17 -10.89 -12.29
C SER A 29 -2.21 -9.91 -12.82
N GLY A 30 -1.85 -9.04 -13.78
CA GLY A 30 -2.67 -7.93 -14.23
C GLY A 30 -2.85 -6.81 -13.21
N ASN A 31 -2.32 -6.94 -11.99
CA ASN A 31 -2.27 -5.87 -10.99
C ASN A 31 -1.15 -4.88 -11.30
N GLN A 32 -1.10 -3.76 -10.60
CA GLN A 32 0.04 -2.84 -10.70
C GLN A 32 1.32 -3.47 -10.15
N GLU A 33 2.45 -3.12 -10.76
CA GLU A 33 3.77 -3.42 -10.20
C GLU A 33 4.01 -2.62 -8.93
N VAL A 34 4.71 -3.24 -7.98
CA VAL A 34 5.03 -2.64 -6.68
C VAL A 34 6.52 -2.79 -6.36
N SER A 35 7.09 -1.76 -5.75
CA SER A 35 8.49 -1.74 -5.32
C SER A 35 8.63 -1.17 -3.90
N CYS A 36 9.84 -1.26 -3.35
CA CYS A 36 10.24 -0.48 -2.19
C CYS A 36 10.85 0.85 -2.68
N TYR A 37 10.18 1.96 -2.42
CA TYR A 37 10.59 3.30 -2.85
C TYR A 37 10.81 4.24 -1.65
N GLY A 38 11.49 5.35 -1.88
CA GLY A 38 11.76 6.37 -0.88
C GLY A 38 13.16 6.29 -0.28
N ASP A 39 13.49 7.33 0.48
CA ASP A 39 14.79 7.53 1.11
C ASP A 39 14.90 6.88 2.51
N GLU A 40 16.03 7.09 3.20
CA GLU A 40 16.27 6.60 4.56
C GLU A 40 15.38 7.27 5.63
N ASN A 41 14.67 8.35 5.28
CA ASN A 41 13.71 9.03 6.14
C ASN A 41 12.26 8.63 5.83
N GLY A 42 12.03 7.84 4.79
CA GLY A 42 10.71 7.44 4.32
C GLY A 42 9.95 8.50 3.55
N GLU A 43 10.68 9.48 3.00
CA GLU A 43 10.12 10.41 2.05
C GLU A 43 9.99 9.74 0.68
N GLY A 44 8.80 9.90 0.09
CA GLY A 44 8.46 9.42 -1.23
C GLY A 44 7.32 10.27 -1.80
N ASP A 45 6.54 9.74 -2.74
CA ASP A 45 5.55 10.50 -3.49
C ASP A 45 4.12 9.94 -3.34
N THR A 46 3.24 10.28 -4.29
CA THR A 46 1.84 9.82 -4.30
C THR A 46 1.69 8.32 -4.51
N GLY A 47 2.67 7.65 -5.13
CA GLY A 47 2.74 6.20 -5.34
C GLY A 47 2.81 5.38 -4.05
N ASP A 48 3.10 6.02 -2.92
CA ASP A 48 3.18 5.38 -1.60
C ASP A 48 1.82 5.26 -0.92
N ASN A 49 0.77 5.89 -1.46
CA ASN A 49 -0.56 5.94 -0.85
C ASN A 49 -1.42 4.76 -1.30
N TRP A 50 -2.01 4.08 -0.32
CA TRP A 50 -2.87 2.91 -0.55
C TRP A 50 -4.20 3.07 0.18
N THR A 51 -5.32 2.88 -0.52
CA THR A 51 -6.62 2.71 0.11
C THR A 51 -6.79 1.27 0.61
N VAL A 52 -7.13 1.12 1.88
CA VAL A 52 -7.46 -0.20 2.47
C VAL A 52 -8.90 -0.56 2.12
N VAL A 53 -9.10 -1.47 1.17
CA VAL A 53 -10.42 -1.97 0.78
C VAL A 53 -10.77 -3.18 1.64
N CYS A 54 -11.79 -3.04 2.48
CA CYS A 54 -12.31 -4.10 3.33
C CYS A 54 -13.80 -3.93 3.63
N ASN A 55 -14.48 -5.04 3.95
CA ASN A 55 -15.94 -5.09 4.14
C ASN A 55 -16.40 -4.81 5.57
N ASN A 56 -15.48 -4.54 6.50
CA ASN A 56 -15.77 -4.25 7.90
C ASN A 56 -15.70 -2.73 8.16
N ASP A 57 -16.01 -2.29 9.38
CA ASP A 57 -15.75 -0.90 9.77
C ASP A 57 -14.25 -0.58 9.86
N TYR A 58 -13.46 -1.59 10.27
CA TYR A 58 -12.03 -1.49 10.50
C TYR A 58 -11.29 -2.71 9.95
N TRP A 59 -10.04 -2.53 9.56
CA TRP A 59 -9.10 -3.61 9.25
C TRP A 59 -8.94 -4.50 10.48
N ARG A 60 -9.31 -5.78 10.31
CA ARG A 60 -9.16 -6.84 11.32
C ARG A 60 -8.13 -7.87 10.86
N ARG A 61 -7.43 -8.45 11.85
CA ARG A 61 -6.58 -9.61 11.61
C ARG A 61 -7.41 -10.78 11.09
N ASP A 62 -6.80 -11.63 10.27
CA ASP A 62 -7.40 -12.85 9.73
C ASP A 62 -8.64 -12.62 8.84
N THR A 63 -8.86 -11.37 8.42
CA THR A 63 -9.89 -11.03 7.42
C THR A 63 -9.22 -10.63 6.12
N PRO A 64 -9.75 -11.07 4.96
CA PRO A 64 -9.22 -10.67 3.67
C PRO A 64 -9.41 -9.16 3.47
N ILE A 65 -8.34 -8.50 3.07
CA ILE A 65 -8.31 -7.09 2.68
C ILE A 65 -7.61 -6.94 1.33
N LYS A 66 -7.81 -5.81 0.66
CA LYS A 66 -7.08 -5.44 -0.55
C LYS A 66 -6.49 -4.04 -0.40
N PHE A 67 -5.26 -3.84 -0.87
CA PHE A 67 -4.70 -2.51 -1.07
C PHE A 67 -4.95 -2.07 -2.50
N ARG A 68 -5.45 -0.85 -2.66
CA ARG A 68 -5.67 -0.21 -3.96
C ARG A 68 -4.87 1.08 -4.02
N HIS A 69 -4.08 1.26 -5.06
CA HIS A 69 -3.41 2.54 -5.31
C HIS A 69 -4.43 3.67 -5.47
N VAL A 70 -4.06 4.88 -5.06
CA VAL A 70 -4.87 6.10 -5.11
C VAL A 70 -4.61 6.86 -6.40
#